data_AF-A0A960XVN0-F1
#
_entry.id   AF-A0A960XVN0-F1
#
_cell.length_a   1.000
_cell.length_b   1.000
_cell.length_c   1.000
_cell.angle_alpha   90.00
_cell.angle_beta   90.00
_cell.angle_gamma   90.00
#
_symmetry.space_group_name_H-M   'P 1'
#
loop_
_entity.id
_entity.type
_entity.pdbx_description
1 polymer ?
#
loop_
_entity_poly.entity_id
_entity_poly.type
_entity_poly.pdbx_seq_one_letter_code
_entity_poly.pdbx_strand_id
1 'polypeptide(L)' 'NNEQEIDSEWLSGVQTIGLTAGASTPEDVVQAVILRLRAYGVRDVEDVEFVREDIVFGLPKAVLSTG' A
#
# COMPACT_ATOMS: atom_id res chain seq x y z
N ASN A 1 -12.39 0.49 -3.75
CA ASN A 1 -11.10 0.86 -3.16
C ASN A 1 -10.01 -0.04 -3.74
N ASN A 2 -9.73 0.09 -5.03
CA ASN A 2 -8.70 -0.70 -5.73
C ASN A 2 -8.02 0.18 -6.78
N GLU A 3 -7.00 -0.34 -7.46
CA GLU A 3 -6.19 0.38 -8.43
C GLU A 3 -6.98 0.93 -9.63
N GLN A 4 -8.17 0.40 -9.92
CA GLN A 4 -9.00 0.83 -11.04
C GLN A 4 -9.66 2.19 -10.82
N GLU A 5 -9.71 2.64 -9.56
CA GLU A 5 -10.27 3.95 -9.19
C GLU A 5 -9.28 5.10 -9.43
N ILE A 6 -8.03 4.79 -9.78
CA ILE A 6 -7.02 5.80 -10.12
C ILE A 6 -7.26 6.27 -11.55
N ASP A 7 -7.64 7.54 -11.69
CA ASP A 7 -7.76 8.20 -12.99
C ASP A 7 -6.42 8.78 -13.44
N SER A 8 -6.07 8.54 -14.71
CA SER A 8 -4.89 9.13 -15.36
C SER A 8 -4.92 10.66 -15.39
N GLU A 9 -6.11 11.29 -15.43
CA GLU A 9 -6.22 12.75 -15.48
C GLU A 9 -5.68 13.42 -14.21
N TRP A 10 -5.74 12.73 -13.06
CA TRP A 10 -5.19 13.24 -11.79
C TRP A 10 -3.67 13.37 -11.81
N LEU A 11 -3.01 12.65 -12.72
CA LEU A 11 -1.55 12.58 -12.81
C LEU A 11 -0.99 13.53 -13.87
N SER A 12 -1.84 14.24 -14.61
CA SER A 12 -1.41 15.18 -15.64
C SER A 12 -0.57 16.32 -15.05
N GLY A 13 0.69 16.42 -15.48
CA GLY A 13 1.64 17.42 -14.98
C GLY A 13 2.20 17.15 -13.58
N VAL A 14 1.82 16.04 -12.92
CA VAL A 14 2.36 15.64 -11.62
C VAL A 14 3.75 15.04 -11.80
N GLN A 15 4.71 15.53 -11.00
CA GLN A 15 6.10 15.03 -11.03
C GLN A 15 6.39 14.01 -9.93
N THR A 16 5.66 14.07 -8.83
CA THR A 16 5.89 13.23 -7.65
C THR A 16 4.56 12.82 -7.04
N ILE A 17 4.42 11.53 -6.72
CA ILE A 17 3.23 10.94 -6.11
C ILE A 17 3.64 10.35 -4.76
N GLY A 18 2.97 10.78 -3.70
CA GLY A 18 3.07 10.13 -2.39
C GLY A 18 2.04 9.00 -2.31
N LEU A 19 2.51 7.77 -2.07
CA LEU A 19 1.65 6.61 -1.86
C LEU A 19 1.73 6.19 -0.39
N THR A 20 0.58 5.99 0.24
CA THR A 20 0.47 5.44 1.60
C THR A 20 -0.71 4.49 1.67
N ALA A 21 -0.68 3.57 2.63
CA ALA A 21 -1.70 2.57 2.86
C ALA A 21 -2.12 2.59 4.33
N GLY A 22 -3.40 2.37 4.59
CA GLY A 22 -3.88 2.17 5.96
C GLY A 22 -3.30 0.88 6.55
N ALA A 23 -3.19 0.81 7.87
CA ALA A 23 -2.60 -0.35 8.58
C ALA A 23 -3.28 -1.70 8.28
N SER A 24 -4.54 -1.69 7.82
CA SER A 24 -5.30 -2.89 7.46
C SER A 24 -5.24 -3.23 5.98
N THR A 25 -4.51 -2.46 5.17
CA THR A 25 -4.46 -2.66 3.72
C THR A 25 -3.46 -3.79 3.41
N PRO A 26 -3.89 -4.84 2.71
CA PRO A 26 -3.00 -5.90 2.26
C PRO A 26 -1.91 -5.40 1.30
N GLU A 27 -0.72 -6.00 1.39
CA GLU A 27 0.45 -5.64 0.57
C GLU A 27 0.18 -5.77 -0.94
N ASP A 28 -0.58 -6.79 -1.36
CA ASP A 28 -0.92 -7.02 -2.76
C ASP A 28 -1.75 -5.89 -3.37
N VAL A 29 -2.59 -5.22 -2.57
CA VAL A 29 -3.34 -4.03 -3.01
C VAL A 29 -2.40 -2.85 -3.25
N VAL A 30 -1.42 -2.65 -2.38
CA VAL A 30 -0.40 -1.59 -2.55
C VAL A 30 0.41 -1.83 -3.81
N GLN A 31 0.85 -3.07 -4.03
CA GLN A 31 1.58 -3.46 -5.24
C GLN A 31 0.74 -3.28 -6.52
N ALA A 32 -0.55 -3.60 -6.49
CA ALA A 32 -1.44 -3.37 -7.63
C ALA A 32 -1.54 -1.88 -7.99
N VAL A 33 -1.62 -0.99 -6.99
CA VAL A 33 -1.60 0.46 -7.19
C VAL A 33 -0.28 0.92 -7.80
N ILE A 34 0.86 0.43 -7.32
CA ILE A 34 2.18 0.76 -7.90
C ILE A 34 2.25 0.34 -9.37
N LEU A 35 1.77 -0.85 -9.72
CA LEU A 35 1.73 -1.33 -11.11
C LEU A 35 0.85 -0.45 -12.00
N ARG A 36 -0.30 -0.01 -11.48
CA ARG A 36 -1.18 0.92 -12.19
C ARG A 36 -0.52 2.26 -12.44
N LEU A 37 0.14 2.84 -11.44
CA LEU A 37 0.88 4.09 -11.58
C LEU A 37 2.03 3.96 -12.58
N ARG A 38 2.72 2.81 -12.61
CA ARG A 38 3.74 2.51 -13.62
C ARG A 38 3.15 2.47 -15.03
N ALA A 39 1.96 1.90 -15.21
CA ALA A 39 1.25 1.89 -16.49
C ALA A 39 0.89 3.32 -16.98
N TYR A 40 0.79 4.28 -16.05
CA TYR A 40 0.59 5.70 -16.35
C TYR A 40 1.88 6.50 -16.54
N GLY A 41 3.04 5.86 -16.49
CA GLY A 41 4.32 6.47 -16.81
C GLY A 41 5.22 6.77 -15.62
N VAL A 42 4.84 6.38 -14.40
CA VAL A 42 5.75 6.39 -13.25
C VAL A 42 6.89 5.39 -13.51
N ARG A 43 8.14 5.83 -13.35
CA ARG A 43 9.33 5.02 -13.65
C ARG A 43 10.07 4.60 -12.39
N ASP A 44 10.24 5.58 -11.50
CA ASP A 44 10.98 5.43 -10.27
C ASP A 44 10.01 5.32 -9.10
N VAL A 45 10.26 4.33 -8.24
CA VAL A 45 9.52 4.07 -7.01
C VAL A 45 10.57 3.92 -5.92
N GLU A 46 10.46 4.72 -4.87
CA GLU A 46 11.36 4.71 -3.73
C GLU A 46 10.53 4.47 -2.47
N ASP A 47 10.94 3.48 -1.68
CA ASP A 47 10.34 3.21 -0.39
C ASP A 47 10.90 4.19 0.64
N VAL A 48 10.00 4.95 1.26
CA VAL A 48 10.37 5.91 2.30
C VAL A 48 9.79 5.43 3.63
N GLU A 49 10.64 4.86 4.47
CA GLU A 49 10.29 4.44 5.82
C GLU A 49 10.84 5.46 6.83
N PHE A 50 9.95 6.22 7.48
CA PHE A 50 10.35 7.20 8.49
C PHE A 50 10.42 6.61 9.90
N VAL A 51 9.49 5.71 10.24
CA VAL A 51 9.36 5.10 11.57
C VAL A 51 9.01 3.63 11.38
N ARG A 52 9.83 2.76 11.97
CA ARG A 52 9.59 1.32 11.98
C ARG A 52 8.77 0.93 13.21
N GLU A 53 7.58 0.37 12.99
CA GLU A 53 6.71 -0.12 14.06
C GLU A 53 6.79 -1.66 14.16
N ASP A 54 7.57 -2.18 15.11
CA ASP A 54 7.73 -3.64 15.32
C ASP A 54 6.75 -4.20 16.39
N ILE A 55 5.57 -3.59 16.56
CA ILE A 55 4.60 -4.01 17.60
C ILE A 55 3.82 -5.23 17.11
N VAL A 56 4.10 -6.39 17.70
CA VAL A 56 3.36 -7.63 17.46
C VAL A 56 2.45 -7.92 18.65
N PHE A 57 1.14 -7.99 18.42
CA PHE A 57 0.19 -8.46 19.41
C PHE A 57 0.16 -9.99 19.41
N GLY A 58 0.70 -10.60 20.46
CA GLY A 58 0.59 -12.03 20.68
C GLY A 58 -0.88 -12.44 20.85
N LEU A 59 -1.30 -13.52 20.19
CA LEU A 59 -2.64 -14.06 20.36
C LEU A 59 -2.86 -14.50 21.82
N PRO A 60 -3.97 -14.10 22.47
CA PRO A 60 -4.31 -14.59 23.79
C PRO A 60 -4.42 -16.12 23.78
N LYS A 61 -3.91 -16.79 24.82
CA LYS A 61 -3.95 -18.27 24.93
C LYS A 61 -5.36 -18.87 24.78
N ALA A 62 -6.42 -18.08 25.00
CA ALA A 62 -7.82 -18.48 24.90
C ALA A 62 -8.33 -18.73 23.46
N VAL A 63 -7.63 -18.28 22.40
CA VAL A 63 -8.04 -18.52 20.99
C VAL A 63 -7.26 -19.65 20.30
N LEU A 64 -6.32 -20.31 20.99
CA LEU A 64 -5.53 -21.44 20.46
C LEU A 64 -6.23 -22.81 20.61
N SER A 65 -7.52 -22.84 20.92
CA SER A 65 -8.28 -24.09 21.04
C SER A 65 -9.73 -23.84 20.65
N THR A 66 -10.15 -24.36 19.50
CA THR A 66 -11.16 -25.43 19.38
C THR A 66 -11.06 -25.96 17.95
N GLY A 67 -10.96 -27.29 17.82
CA GLY A 67 -10.70 -27.99 16.55
C GLY A 67 -11.83 -27.96 15.53
#